data_AF-A0A9D7XTH7-F1
#
_entry.id   AF-A0A9D7XTH7-F1
#
_cell.length_a   1.000
_cell.length_b   1.000
_cell.length_c   1.000
_cell.angle_alpha   90.00
_cell.angle_beta   90.00
_cell.angle_gamma   90.00
#
_symmetry.space_group_name_H-M   'P 1'
#
loop_
_entity.id
_entity.type
_entity.pdbx_description
1 polymer ?
#
loop_
_entity_poly.entity_id
_entity_poly.type
_entity_poly.pdbx_seq_one_letter_code
_entity_poly.pdbx_strand_id
1 'polypeptide(L)'
;MLRLINTGLLLSFLVCYLEWGHDNSSFVFQVEYLVFFQKDHSANTFTHPLIIIPFLGQLLILFTIFQKKPGRRLTWIGLILLGILVLVILLVGLLSLNYKIILSTVPFILFSMLFIVKRQAYSKTIGNLQ
;
A
#
# COMPACT_ATOMS: atom_id res chain seq x y z
N MET A 1 -8.46 -1.82 -17.39
CA MET A 1 -9.15 -2.09 -16.11
C MET A 1 -8.22 -2.50 -14.98
N LEU A 2 -7.47 -3.61 -15.04
CA LEU A 2 -6.54 -4.00 -13.97
C LEU A 2 -5.45 -2.94 -13.68
N ARG A 3 -4.95 -2.25 -14.71
CA ARG A 3 -4.01 -1.13 -14.55
C ARG A 3 -4.57 0.00 -13.68
N LEU A 4 -5.83 0.38 -13.89
CA LEU A 4 -6.48 1.43 -13.09
C LEU A 4 -6.59 1.04 -11.61
N ILE A 5 -6.85 -0.24 -11.32
CA ILE A 5 -6.88 -0.75 -9.95
C ILE A 5 -5.47 -0.70 -9.35
N ASN A 6 -4.44 -1.09 -10.09
CA ASN A 6 -3.05 -1.02 -9.62
C ASN A 6 -2.59 0.43 -9.40
N THR A 7 -3.01 1.36 -10.26
CA THR A 7 -2.79 2.80 -10.05
C THR A 7 -3.52 3.29 -8.80
N GLY A 8 -4.77 2.88 -8.61
CA GLY A 8 -5.54 3.19 -7.41
C GLY A 8 -4.88 2.65 -6.13
N LEU A 9 -4.41 1.41 -6.15
CA LEU A 9 -3.63 0.80 -5.06
C LEU A 9 -2.39 1.61 -4.71
N LEU A 10 -1.64 2.05 -5.73
CA LEU A 10 -0.41 2.82 -5.53
C LEU A 10 -0.71 4.21 -4.94
N LEU A 11 -1.67 4.94 -5.53
CA LEU A 11 -2.01 6.28 -5.05
C LEU A 11 -2.65 6.25 -3.65
N SER A 12 -3.53 5.29 -3.39
CA SER A 12 -4.17 5.14 -2.08
C SER A 12 -3.19 4.74 -0.97
N PHE A 13 -2.16 3.96 -1.31
CA PHE A 13 -1.09 3.63 -0.37
C PHE A 13 -0.27 4.88 0.02
N LEU A 14 0.14 5.69 -0.97
CA LEU A 14 0.96 6.89 -0.74
C LEU A 14 0.28 7.93 0.16
N VAL A 15 -1.06 8.01 0.11
CA VAL A 15 -1.86 8.94 0.94
C VAL A 15 -2.26 8.37 2.30
N CYS A 16 -1.80 7.16 2.66
CA CYS A 16 -1.98 6.67 4.03
C CYS A 16 -1.26 7.63 4.99
N TYR A 17 -1.95 7.99 6.07
CA TYR A 17 -1.49 8.96 7.05
C TYR A 17 -0.95 8.23 8.28
N LEU A 18 0.20 8.68 8.76
CA LEU A 18 0.84 8.15 9.96
C LEU A 18 1.02 9.27 10.97
N GLU A 19 0.86 8.93 12.24
CA GLU A 19 1.25 9.77 13.37
C GLU A 19 2.17 8.98 14.29
N TRP A 20 3.15 9.67 14.87
CA TRP A 20 4.10 9.08 15.81
C TRP A 20 4.67 10.13 16.76
N GLY A 21 5.05 9.70 17.96
CA GLY A 21 5.46 10.64 19.00
C GLY A 21 4.32 11.58 19.39
N HIS A 22 4.65 12.75 19.93
CA HIS A 22 3.65 13.69 20.44
C HIS A 22 3.07 14.60 19.35
N ASP A 23 3.90 15.06 18.39
CA ASP A 23 3.52 16.08 17.42
C ASP A 23 3.94 15.77 15.96
N ASN A 24 4.42 14.56 15.68
CA ASN A 24 4.83 14.22 14.31
C ASN A 24 3.71 13.49 13.59
N SER A 25 3.41 13.97 12.39
CA SER A 25 2.47 13.34 11.50
C SER A 25 2.87 13.56 10.05
N SER A 26 2.62 12.56 9.22
CA SER A 26 3.07 12.60 7.84
C SER A 26 2.37 11.54 6.99
N PHE A 27 2.25 11.81 5.69
CA PHE A 27 1.80 10.80 4.74
C PHE A 27 2.92 9.82 4.36
N VAL A 28 2.59 8.61 3.93
CA VAL A 28 3.59 7.61 3.51
C VAL A 28 4.60 8.20 2.52
N PHE A 29 4.14 8.94 1.50
CA PHE A 29 5.06 9.53 0.51
C PHE A 29 6.06 10.53 1.13
N GLN A 30 5.65 11.26 2.17
CA GLN A 30 6.50 12.20 2.88
C GLN A 30 7.51 11.45 3.74
N VAL A 31 7.08 10.36 4.38
CA VAL A 31 7.99 9.49 5.15
C VAL A 31 9.00 8.80 4.23
N GLU A 32 8.59 8.32 3.07
CA GLU A 32 9.50 7.78 2.06
C GLU A 32 10.52 8.84 1.62
N TYR A 33 10.05 10.05 1.31
CA TYR A 33 10.94 11.16 0.96
C TYR A 33 11.95 11.46 2.07
N LEU A 34 11.48 11.52 3.31
CA LEU A 34 12.33 11.73 4.48
C LEU A 34 13.37 10.62 4.58
N VAL A 35 12.97 9.35 4.58
CA VAL A 35 13.91 8.21 4.73
C VAL A 35 14.97 8.14 3.63
N PHE A 36 14.61 8.44 2.38
CA PHE A 36 15.54 8.32 1.25
C PHE A 36 16.38 9.57 0.98
N PHE A 37 15.85 10.77 1.26
CA PHE A 37 16.50 12.03 0.90
C PHE A 37 16.90 12.90 2.09
N GLN A 38 16.31 12.71 3.27
CA GLN A 38 16.63 13.47 4.49
C GLN A 38 17.20 12.56 5.58
N LYS A 39 18.49 12.73 5.89
CA LYS A 39 19.14 12.04 7.01
C LYS A 39 18.90 12.78 8.33
N ASP A 40 17.64 13.10 8.64
CA ASP A 40 17.29 13.70 9.92
C ASP A 40 17.35 12.65 11.04
N HIS A 41 17.62 13.10 12.28
CA HIS A 41 17.69 12.21 13.44
C HIS A 41 16.40 11.43 13.71
N SER A 42 15.24 11.95 13.28
CA SER A 42 13.94 11.26 13.33
C SER A 42 13.81 10.11 12.32
N ALA A 43 14.58 10.15 11.22
CA ALA A 43 14.61 9.09 10.20
C ALA A 43 15.13 7.76 10.78
N ASN A 44 15.96 7.79 11.82
CA ASN A 44 16.46 6.59 12.49
C ASN A 44 15.36 5.76 13.15
N THR A 45 14.20 6.35 13.46
CA THR A 45 13.03 5.61 13.96
C THR A 45 12.26 4.93 12.82
N PHE A 46 12.42 5.38 11.57
CA PHE A 46 11.68 4.92 10.38
C PHE A 46 12.49 4.07 9.40
N THR A 47 13.82 3.97 9.56
CA THR A 47 14.68 3.05 8.80
C THR A 47 14.44 1.57 9.10
N HIS A 48 13.45 1.26 9.93
CA HIS A 48 13.01 -0.10 10.16
C HIS A 48 12.50 -0.79 8.87
N PRO A 49 12.56 -2.13 8.81
CA PRO A 49 12.06 -2.93 7.67
C PRO A 49 10.63 -2.56 7.24
N LEU A 50 9.86 -1.97 8.15
CA LEU A 50 8.49 -1.52 7.96
C LEU A 50 8.31 -0.45 6.87
N ILE A 51 9.36 0.23 6.40
CA ILE A 51 9.27 1.17 5.24
C ILE A 51 9.93 0.61 3.99
N ILE A 52 11.07 -0.08 4.14
CA ILE A 52 11.81 -0.65 3.01
C ILE A 52 11.01 -1.78 2.34
N ILE A 53 10.36 -2.65 3.13
CA ILE A 53 9.58 -3.78 2.61
C ILE A 53 8.36 -3.29 1.81
N PRO A 54 7.54 -2.35 2.32
CA PRO A 54 6.44 -1.78 1.55
C PRO A 54 6.91 -0.99 0.33
N PHE A 55 8.05 -0.28 0.42
CA PHE A 55 8.61 0.41 -0.74
C PHE A 55 8.94 -0.55 -1.89
N LEU A 56 9.47 -1.75 -1.60
CA LEU A 56 9.63 -2.80 -2.62
C LEU A 56 8.28 -3.23 -3.20
N GLY A 57 7.25 -3.39 -2.36
CA GLY A 57 5.88 -3.64 -2.80
C GLY A 57 5.34 -2.56 -3.74
N GLN A 58 5.63 -1.29 -3.44
CA GLN A 58 5.27 -0.12 -4.24
C GLN A 58 5.94 -0.17 -5.61
N LEU A 59 7.24 -0.48 -5.67
CA LEU A 59 7.97 -0.64 -6.93
C LEU A 59 7.41 -1.81 -7.78
N LEU A 60 7.03 -2.92 -7.15
CA LEU A 60 6.41 -4.04 -7.86
C LEU A 60 5.05 -3.66 -8.47
N ILE A 61 4.20 -2.97 -7.71
CA ILE A 61 2.92 -2.47 -8.25
C ILE A 61 3.17 -1.44 -9.35
N LEU A 62 4.09 -0.49 -9.14
CA LEU A 62 4.46 0.51 -10.14
C LEU A 62 4.89 -0.15 -11.45
N PHE A 63 5.78 -1.14 -11.37
CA PHE A 63 6.23 -1.89 -12.55
C PHE A 63 5.08 -2.58 -13.29
N THR A 64 4.09 -3.12 -12.56
CA THR A 64 2.92 -3.77 -13.20
C THR A 64 2.01 -2.81 -13.97
N ILE A 65 2.04 -1.51 -13.66
CA ILE A 65 1.25 -0.49 -14.37
C ILE A 65 1.79 -0.29 -15.80
N PHE A 66 3.11 -0.36 -15.97
CA PHE A 66 3.77 -0.19 -17.28
C PHE A 66 3.75 -1.46 -18.15
N GLN A 67 3.36 -2.61 -17.59
CA GLN A 67 3.27 -3.86 -18.35
C GLN A 67 2.04 -3.88 -19.29
N LYS A 68 2.24 -4.43 -20.51
CA LYS A 68 1.14 -4.68 -21.46
C LYS A 68 0.01 -5.50 -20.83
N LYS A 69 0.35 -6.52 -20.03
CA LYS A 69 -0.58 -7.29 -19.20
C LYS A 69 -0.03 -7.30 -17.76
N PRO A 70 -0.74 -6.73 -16.76
CA PRO A 70 -0.25 -6.71 -15.39
C PRO A 70 0.01 -8.13 -14.87
N GLY A 71 1.25 -8.41 -14.47
CA GLY A 71 1.67 -9.71 -13.99
C GLY A 71 0.94 -10.11 -12.70
N ARG A 72 0.14 -11.19 -12.75
CA ARG A 72 -0.65 -11.69 -11.60
C ARG A 72 0.18 -11.82 -10.32
N ARG A 73 1.31 -12.52 -10.42
CA ARG A 73 2.16 -12.82 -9.25
C ARG A 73 2.77 -11.55 -8.67
N LEU A 74 3.24 -10.64 -9.53
CA LEU A 74 3.82 -9.37 -9.10
C LEU A 74 2.79 -8.49 -8.37
N THR A 75 1.56 -8.37 -8.89
CA THR A 75 0.53 -7.57 -8.22
C THR A 75 0.13 -8.19 -6.88
N TRP A 76 0.06 -9.53 -6.76
CA TRP A 76 -0.21 -10.19 -5.47
C TRP A 76 0.90 -9.98 -4.44
N ILE A 77 2.16 -10.13 -4.85
CA ILE A 77 3.31 -9.89 -3.97
C ILE A 77 3.32 -8.43 -3.53
N GLY A 78 3.16 -7.49 -4.46
CA GLY A 78 3.06 -6.06 -4.14
C GLY A 78 1.91 -5.75 -3.19
N LEU A 79 0.73 -6.34 -3.42
CA LEU A 79 -0.43 -6.16 -2.56
C LEU A 79 -0.20 -6.66 -1.12
N ILE A 80 0.46 -7.80 -0.95
CA ILE A 80 0.76 -8.35 0.38
C ILE A 80 1.77 -7.46 1.10
N LEU A 81 2.85 -7.05 0.42
CA LEU A 81 3.89 -6.20 1.00
C LEU A 81 3.34 -4.85 1.46
N LEU A 82 2.53 -4.19 0.61
CA LEU A 82 1.87 -2.93 0.95
C LEU A 82 0.78 -3.14 2.00
N GLY A 83 -0.01 -4.20 1.86
CA GLY A 83 -1.13 -4.51 2.73
C GLY A 83 -0.71 -4.78 4.17
N ILE A 84 0.43 -5.43 4.40
CA ILE A 84 0.96 -5.62 5.75
C ILE A 84 1.18 -4.28 6.45
N LEU A 85 1.80 -3.29 5.78
CA LEU A 85 1.99 -1.97 6.37
C LEU A 85 0.65 -1.26 6.59
N VAL A 86 -0.26 -1.28 5.62
CA VAL A 86 -1.56 -0.62 5.78
C VAL A 86 -2.38 -1.23 6.92
N LEU A 87 -2.30 -2.54 7.13
CA LEU A 87 -2.95 -3.20 8.28
C LEU A 87 -2.33 -2.77 9.60
N VAL A 88 -1.01 -2.59 9.66
CA VAL A 88 -0.33 -2.03 10.85
C VAL A 88 -0.76 -0.58 11.09
N ILE A 89 -0.82 0.25 10.04
CA ILE A 89 -1.31 1.64 10.14
C ILE A 89 -2.75 1.66 10.64
N LEU A 90 -3.62 0.80 10.10
CA LEU A 90 -5.00 0.69 10.56
C LEU A 90 -5.07 0.26 12.03
N LEU A 91 -4.26 -0.72 12.45
CA LEU A 91 -4.19 -1.16 13.84
C LEU A 91 -3.78 0.00 14.75
N VAL A 92 -2.75 0.77 14.38
CA VAL A 92 -2.32 1.96 15.12
C VAL A 92 -3.44 2.99 15.18
N GLY A 93 -4.14 3.25 14.08
CA GLY A 93 -5.30 4.15 14.04
C GLY A 93 -6.44 3.72 14.96
N LEU A 94 -6.73 2.41 15.02
CA LEU A 94 -7.75 1.86 15.92
C LEU A 94 -7.34 1.94 17.39
N LEU A 95 -6.08 1.62 17.72
CA LEU A 95 -5.57 1.67 19.09
C LEU A 95 -5.45 3.10 19.62
N SER A 96 -5.13 4.06 18.75
CA SER A 96 -5.08 5.48 19.08
C SER A 96 -6.44 6.18 18.97
N LEU A 97 -7.48 5.47 18.50
CA LEU A 97 -8.80 6.03 18.14
C LEU A 97 -8.69 7.25 17.19
N ASN A 98 -7.67 7.28 16.34
CA ASN A 98 -7.44 8.37 15.40
C ASN A 98 -8.18 8.11 14.08
N TYR A 99 -9.29 8.83 13.89
CA TYR A 99 -10.12 8.72 12.69
C TYR A 99 -9.40 9.16 11.41
N LYS A 100 -8.40 10.05 11.48
CA LYS A 100 -7.62 10.48 10.30
C LYS A 100 -6.79 9.34 9.75
N ILE A 101 -6.09 8.61 10.64
CA ILE A 101 -5.30 7.43 10.28
C ILE A 101 -6.24 6.37 9.68
N ILE A 102 -7.32 6.02 10.38
CA ILE A 102 -8.28 5.00 9.92
C ILE A 102 -8.82 5.36 8.54
N LEU A 103 -9.34 6.59 8.38
CA LEU A 103 -9.95 7.04 7.12
C LEU A 103 -8.96 7.05 5.96
N SER A 104 -7.69 7.37 6.22
CA SER A 104 -6.63 7.35 5.21
C SER A 104 -6.33 5.94 4.65
N THR A 105 -6.57 4.89 5.44
CA THR A 105 -6.36 3.49 4.99
C THR A 105 -7.53 2.93 4.16
N VAL A 106 -8.72 3.51 4.29
CA VAL A 106 -9.96 3.02 3.63
C VAL A 106 -9.82 2.96 2.10
N PRO A 107 -9.30 3.99 1.40
CA PRO A 107 -9.11 3.92 -0.05
C PRO A 107 -8.27 2.72 -0.50
N PHE A 108 -7.19 2.42 0.23
CA PHE A 108 -6.31 1.29 -0.10
C PHE A 108 -7.03 -0.05 0.09
N ILE A 109 -7.77 -0.19 1.19
CA ILE A 109 -8.56 -1.39 1.48
C ILE A 109 -9.62 -1.61 0.40
N LEU A 110 -10.30 -0.55 -0.05
CA LEU A 110 -11.30 -0.64 -1.12
C LEU A 110 -10.66 -1.10 -2.44
N PHE A 111 -9.53 -0.50 -2.86
CA PHE A 111 -8.85 -0.94 -4.08
C PHE A 111 -8.29 -2.36 -3.97
N SER A 112 -7.85 -2.78 -2.78
CA SER A 112 -7.43 -4.16 -2.50
C SER A 112 -8.58 -5.14 -2.66
N MET A 113 -9.75 -4.85 -2.09
CA MET A 113 -10.95 -5.67 -2.26
C MET A 113 -11.39 -5.73 -3.73
N LEU A 114 -11.42 -4.60 -4.43
CA LEU A 114 -11.75 -4.54 -5.86
C LEU A 114 -10.79 -5.37 -6.71
N PHE A 115 -9.49 -5.37 -6.38
CA PHE A 115 -8.52 -6.25 -7.03
C PHE A 115 -8.87 -7.72 -6.80
N ILE A 116 -9.08 -8.14 -5.55
CA ILE A 116 -9.35 -9.53 -5.19
C ILE A 116 -10.62 -10.04 -5.89
N VAL A 117 -11.73 -9.29 -5.80
CA VAL A 117 -13.02 -9.67 -6.41
C VAL A 117 -12.89 -9.81 -7.93
N LYS A 118 -12.27 -8.82 -8.59
CA LYS A 118 -12.09 -8.86 -10.04
C LYS A 118 -11.19 -10.02 -10.48
N ARG A 119 -10.21 -10.37 -9.67
CA ARG A 119 -9.30 -11.50 -9.94
C ARG A 119 -9.98 -12.85 -9.74
N GLN A 120 -10.87 -12.99 -8.76
CA GLN A 120 -11.66 -14.20 -8.55
C GLN A 120 -12.62 -14.44 -9.71
N ALA A 121 -13.30 -13.39 -10.19
CA ALA A 121 -14.19 -13.48 -11.36
C ALA A 121 -13.45 -14.01 -12.60
N TYR A 122 -12.24 -13.49 -12.89
CA TYR A 122 -11.43 -13.95 -14.02
C TYR A 122 -10.93 -15.40 -13.87
N SER A 123 -10.62 -15.84 -12.64
CA SER A 123 -10.19 -17.22 -12.37
C SER A 123 -11.33 -18.22 -12.57
N LYS A 124 -12.56 -17.86 -12.21
CA LYS A 124 -13.75 -18.72 -12.31
C LYS A 124 -14.19 -18.92 -13.76
N THR A 125 -14.07 -17.91 -14.61
CA THR A 125 -14.41 -18.02 -16.04
C THR A 125 -13.49 -18.98 -16.80
N ILE A 126 -12.20 -19.03 -16.47
CA ILE A 126 -11.26 -19.97 -17.12
C ILE A 126 -11.47 -21.40 -16.65
N GLY A 127 -11.82 -21.61 -15.37
CA GLY A 127 -12.11 -22.95 -14.83
C GLY A 127 -13.40 -23.57 -15.35
N ASN A 128 -14.34 -22.78 -15.86
CA ASN A 128 -15.59 -23.26 -16.48
C ASN A 128 -15.48 -23.54 -17.99
N LEU A 129 -14.32 -23.27 -18.59
CA LEU A 129 -14.03 -23.52 -20.01
C LEU A 129 -13.12 -24.75 -20.24
N GLN A 130 -12.79 -25.47 -19.16
CA GLN A 130 -12.10 -26.76 -19.17
C GLN A 130 -13.10 -27.86 -18.79
#